data_AF-A0AAV9QGD9-F1
#
_entry.id   AF-A0AAV9QGD9-F1
#
_cell.length_a   1.000
_cell.length_b   1.000
_cell.length_c   1.000
_cell.angle_alpha   90.00
_cell.angle_beta   90.00
_cell.angle_gamma   90.00
#
_symmetry.space_group_name_H-M   'P 1'
#
loop_
_entity.id
_entity.type
_entity.pdbx_description
1 polymer ?
#
loop_
_entity_poly.entity_id
_entity_poly.type
_entity_poly.pdbx_seq_one_letter_code
_entity_poly.pdbx_strand_id
1 'polypeptide(L)'
;MVVSNTVWDSNSPSRTDTSAGSAVLDDLPPFAALTTDEEREKKAERSSPGTYNVVVNPESFQHLPAYSDDPEVKKEVLSPLRRGSIAASIASSSGRDVAVEGIPVHGDPNTIVLPRFEDVPRRNTFSSFKDLRSPISSTARPILIKTENSDECAIVEEPASILDDQGAGQDDKYMRQFRQVVWKQLVPAELDQQDGMMRSSVGVLEIAASIFPPLYHAMMAVAALSLAAQDGNSRLDALQHYQQALPALQSTLRSPNDLSSDGAFLTHFLLLVYEIAAAEDHHSNLWSQHLSTLLRIALLRRDVFGGERYPFLVWWICNIDLDALFSGVGAGEFVGYLLNHDSIPDPSFHLYPLGLDGSSVLYAEELESLPTILQLDYEVTILAVRLVLLAREFRNDATFDIADFMQREQTVQIRQRRTFEFQESLRQLWLNPAVSMIGHNVPNLPERPKQLFEHAATLYRACIIFSHTSMWPGQRLETSPDYDTEIAVASNQILQMARKAQSEDRWHCRYLVFPVFMAGVVSTDGAQRMQALDLIRAMEKTSIGRNTTVTRKALAAVYESQNERFMNTGQSLDVDWMQVMAERNLLVVNFGV
;
A
#
# COMPACT_ATOMS: atom_id res chain seq x y z
N MET A 1 -35.38 -5.60 37.13
CA MET A 1 -35.81 -6.72 36.26
C MET A 1 -34.63 -7.02 35.36
N VAL A 2 -33.80 -7.99 35.74
CA VAL A 2 -32.57 -8.35 35.00
C VAL A 2 -32.96 -9.42 34.00
N VAL A 3 -32.83 -9.12 32.71
CA VAL A 3 -32.97 -10.10 31.64
C VAL A 3 -31.57 -10.55 31.26
N SER A 4 -31.24 -11.80 31.61
CA SER A 4 -30.04 -12.50 31.13
C SER A 4 -30.36 -13.18 29.80
N ASN A 5 -29.57 -12.92 28.76
CA ASN A 5 -29.51 -13.78 27.58
C ASN A 5 -28.10 -14.36 27.47
N THR A 6 -28.01 -15.67 27.75
CA THR A 6 -26.87 -16.55 27.54
C THR A 6 -26.97 -17.19 26.16
N VAL A 7 -25.93 -17.06 25.33
CA VAL A 7 -25.66 -18.00 24.22
C VAL A 7 -24.14 -18.20 24.09
N TRP A 8 -23.74 -19.45 23.84
CA TRP A 8 -22.40 -20.02 23.55
C TRP A 8 -21.55 -20.38 24.79
N ASP A 9 -21.02 -21.59 25.01
CA ASP A 9 -20.92 -22.87 24.28
C ASP A 9 -20.92 -24.04 25.31
N SER A 10 -21.54 -25.17 24.98
CA SER A 10 -21.79 -26.32 25.87
C SER A 10 -20.59 -27.26 26.08
N ASN A 11 -19.41 -26.92 25.55
CA ASN A 11 -18.19 -27.74 25.66
C ASN A 11 -17.12 -27.18 26.61
N SER A 12 -17.46 -26.20 27.46
CA SER A 12 -16.56 -25.82 28.55
C SER A 12 -16.54 -26.93 29.62
N PRO A 13 -15.35 -27.43 30.04
CA PRO A 13 -15.30 -28.48 31.04
C PRO A 13 -15.87 -27.96 32.36
N SER A 14 -16.89 -28.63 32.88
CA SER A 14 -17.51 -28.31 34.15
C SER A 14 -16.55 -28.58 35.32
N ARG A 15 -16.66 -27.71 36.32
CA ARG A 15 -15.87 -27.69 37.55
C ARG A 15 -15.87 -29.06 38.23
N THR A 16 -14.70 -29.71 38.29
CA THR A 16 -14.45 -30.78 39.25
C THR A 16 -13.60 -30.23 40.38
N ASP A 17 -14.20 -30.13 41.56
CA ASP A 17 -13.52 -29.91 42.81
C ASP A 17 -12.55 -31.08 43.03
N THR A 18 -11.24 -30.80 43.02
CA THR A 18 -10.10 -31.48 43.68
C THR A 18 -8.86 -31.52 42.79
N SER A 19 -7.96 -30.56 43.02
CA SER A 19 -6.52 -30.84 42.95
C SER A 19 -5.83 -29.92 43.96
N ALA A 20 -5.63 -30.45 45.15
CA ALA A 20 -4.68 -29.91 46.11
C ALA A 20 -3.28 -30.22 45.58
N GLY A 21 -2.52 -29.20 45.21
CA GLY A 21 -1.12 -29.37 44.82
C GLY A 21 -0.52 -28.12 44.20
N SER A 22 0.23 -27.36 45.01
CA SER A 22 1.09 -26.24 44.62
C SER A 22 0.41 -24.90 44.31
N ALA A 23 -0.37 -24.36 45.25
CA ALA A 23 -0.56 -22.91 45.33
C ALA A 23 0.57 -22.32 46.19
N VAL A 24 1.40 -21.49 45.57
CA VAL A 24 2.36 -20.63 46.28
C VAL A 24 1.56 -19.73 47.23
N LEU A 25 1.96 -19.63 48.49
CA LEU A 25 1.31 -18.76 49.48
C LEU A 25 1.27 -17.32 48.94
N ASP A 26 0.08 -16.72 48.97
CA ASP A 26 -0.13 -15.33 48.59
C ASP A 26 0.33 -14.41 49.73
N ASP A 27 1.48 -13.75 49.53
CA ASP A 27 2.05 -12.80 50.49
C ASP A 27 1.48 -11.37 50.33
N LEU A 28 0.54 -11.14 49.40
CA LEU A 28 -0.04 -9.82 49.17
C LEU A 28 -1.30 -9.58 50.03
N PRO A 29 -1.49 -8.36 50.58
CA PRO A 29 -2.68 -8.03 51.36
C PRO A 29 -3.97 -8.10 50.50
N PRO A 30 -5.17 -8.08 51.13
CA PRO A 30 -6.45 -8.15 50.41
C PRO A 30 -6.56 -7.07 49.33
N PHE A 31 -7.30 -7.33 48.25
CA PHE A 31 -7.44 -6.40 47.11
C PHE A 31 -7.75 -4.97 47.55
N ALA A 32 -8.66 -4.79 48.52
CA ALA A 32 -9.05 -3.48 49.05
C ALA A 32 -7.91 -2.67 49.71
N ALA A 33 -6.79 -3.31 50.04
CA ALA A 33 -5.61 -2.66 50.61
C ALA A 33 -4.48 -2.42 49.58
N LEU A 34 -4.68 -2.81 48.32
CA LEU A 34 -3.70 -2.63 47.24
C LEU A 34 -3.90 -1.29 46.55
N THR A 35 -2.86 -0.46 46.57
CA THR A 35 -2.92 0.92 46.07
C THR A 35 -2.47 1.03 44.61
N THR A 36 -1.76 0.04 44.07
CA THR A 36 -1.24 0.08 42.69
C THR A 36 -1.83 -1.02 41.81
N ASP A 37 -1.91 -0.76 40.50
CA ASP A 37 -2.49 -1.71 39.54
C ASP A 37 -1.58 -2.93 39.30
N GLU A 38 -0.26 -2.75 39.30
CA GLU A 38 0.71 -3.85 39.22
C GLU A 38 0.56 -4.85 40.39
N GLU A 39 0.26 -4.38 41.60
CA GLU A 39 0.02 -5.26 42.74
C GLU A 39 -1.30 -6.02 42.62
N ARG A 40 -2.34 -5.37 42.10
CA ARG A 40 -3.65 -6.00 41.84
C ARG A 40 -3.55 -7.03 40.73
N GLU A 41 -2.83 -6.75 39.66
CA GLU A 41 -2.60 -7.65 38.53
C GLU A 41 -1.78 -8.87 38.97
N LYS A 42 -0.70 -8.67 39.72
CA LYS A 42 0.12 -9.76 40.27
C LYS A 42 -0.61 -10.65 41.28
N LYS A 43 -1.61 -10.11 41.99
CA LYS A 43 -2.52 -10.89 42.84
C LYS A 43 -3.57 -11.62 42.00
N ALA A 44 -4.10 -10.99 40.95
CA ALA A 44 -5.09 -11.58 40.05
C ALA A 44 -4.51 -12.77 39.25
N GLU A 45 -3.26 -12.67 38.79
CA GLU A 45 -2.52 -13.76 38.13
C GLU A 45 -2.41 -15.04 38.97
N ARG A 46 -2.49 -14.91 40.30
CA ARG A 46 -2.35 -16.02 41.25
C ARG A 46 -3.70 -16.60 41.71
N SER A 47 -4.81 -15.99 41.31
CA SER A 47 -6.17 -16.45 41.63
C SER A 47 -6.79 -17.26 40.49
N SER A 48 -7.58 -18.29 40.82
CA SER A 48 -8.25 -19.10 39.78
C SER A 48 -9.30 -18.27 39.04
N PRO A 49 -9.43 -18.39 37.70
CA PRO A 49 -10.34 -17.58 36.90
C PRO A 49 -11.79 -17.65 37.41
N GLY A 50 -12.40 -16.49 37.65
CA GLY A 50 -13.79 -16.35 38.09
C GLY A 50 -14.44 -15.10 37.49
N THR A 51 -15.78 -15.06 37.51
CA THR A 51 -16.57 -13.98 36.89
C THR A 51 -16.53 -12.71 37.74
N TYR A 52 -15.93 -11.63 37.22
CA TYR A 52 -15.94 -10.30 37.85
C TYR A 52 -17.11 -9.46 37.32
N ASN A 53 -17.91 -8.88 38.21
CA ASN A 53 -18.97 -7.95 37.84
C ASN A 53 -18.46 -6.52 37.95
N VAL A 54 -18.49 -5.77 36.84
CA VAL A 54 -18.23 -4.34 36.82
C VAL A 54 -19.56 -3.60 37.01
N VAL A 55 -19.70 -2.84 38.10
CA VAL A 55 -20.89 -2.02 38.37
C VAL A 55 -20.56 -0.56 38.09
N VAL A 56 -21.29 0.05 37.16
CA VAL A 56 -21.09 1.44 36.72
C VAL A 56 -22.05 2.36 37.48
N ASN A 57 -21.52 3.40 38.15
CA ASN A 57 -22.34 4.42 38.82
C ASN A 57 -22.60 5.62 37.88
N PRO A 58 -23.82 6.20 37.89
CA PRO A 58 -24.18 7.36 37.04
C PRO A 58 -23.30 8.60 37.26
N GLU A 59 -22.77 8.78 38.47
CA GLU A 59 -21.91 9.92 38.84
C GLU A 59 -20.59 9.97 38.05
N SER A 60 -20.12 8.83 37.52
CA SER A 60 -18.87 8.73 36.75
C SER A 60 -18.89 9.48 35.41
N PHE A 61 -20.07 9.95 34.96
CA PHE A 61 -20.25 10.62 33.67
C PHE A 61 -20.42 12.15 33.77
N GLN A 62 -20.43 12.73 34.97
CA GLN A 62 -20.72 14.17 35.17
C GLN A 62 -19.68 15.12 34.58
N HIS A 63 -18.47 14.64 34.28
CA HIS A 63 -17.40 15.45 33.70
C HIS A 63 -17.33 15.39 32.16
N LEU A 64 -18.28 14.73 31.50
CA LEU A 64 -18.36 14.72 30.05
C LEU A 64 -18.88 16.07 29.53
N PRO A 65 -18.32 16.60 28.42
CA PRO A 65 -18.72 17.90 27.85
C PRO A 65 -20.21 18.00 27.48
N ALA A 66 -20.89 16.86 27.32
CA ALA A 66 -22.32 16.79 27.02
C ALA A 66 -23.23 17.18 28.20
N TYR A 67 -22.68 17.34 29.42
CA TYR A 67 -23.42 17.61 30.65
C TYR A 67 -22.90 18.84 31.43
N SER A 68 -21.99 19.64 30.87
CA SER A 68 -21.48 20.86 31.50
C SER A 68 -22.23 22.10 30.99
N ASP A 69 -23.16 22.64 31.78
CA ASP A 69 -23.82 23.93 31.53
C ASP A 69 -23.05 25.06 32.25
N ASP A 70 -22.01 25.63 31.62
CA ASP A 70 -21.52 26.96 32.03
C ASP A 70 -20.85 27.72 30.86
N PRO A 71 -21.32 28.93 30.48
CA PRO A 71 -20.86 29.62 29.28
C PRO A 71 -19.80 30.68 29.56
N GLU A 72 -18.61 30.36 30.07
CA GLU A 72 -17.49 31.34 30.10
C GLU A 72 -16.10 30.74 30.45
N VAL A 73 -15.35 30.24 29.45
CA VAL A 73 -13.87 30.19 29.54
C VAL A 73 -13.23 30.51 28.18
N LYS A 74 -12.37 31.54 28.20
CA LYS A 74 -11.67 32.16 27.07
C LYS A 74 -10.49 31.31 26.58
N LYS A 75 -10.38 31.19 25.25
CA LYS A 75 -9.19 31.03 24.39
C LYS A 75 -7.88 30.62 25.10
N GLU A 76 -7.59 29.31 25.04
CA GLU A 76 -6.22 28.82 24.85
C GLU A 76 -6.13 28.17 23.46
N VAL A 77 -5.01 28.41 22.79
CA VAL A 77 -4.74 28.03 21.40
C VAL A 77 -4.64 26.51 21.31
N LEU A 78 -5.68 25.88 20.76
CA LEU A 78 -5.70 24.45 20.46
C LEU A 78 -5.15 24.19 19.06
N SER A 79 -4.15 23.32 19.00
CA SER A 79 -3.60 22.65 17.82
C SER A 79 -4.70 21.92 17.04
N PRO A 80 -4.56 21.69 15.71
CA PRO A 80 -5.63 21.13 14.91
C PRO A 80 -5.97 19.69 15.31
N LEU A 81 -7.27 19.48 15.44
CA LEU A 81 -7.96 18.26 15.87
C LEU A 81 -7.69 17.08 14.92
N ARG A 82 -7.20 15.95 15.47
CA ARG A 82 -7.39 14.62 14.87
C ARG A 82 -8.86 14.23 15.03
N ARG A 83 -9.57 14.06 13.92
CA ARG A 83 -10.93 13.48 13.89
C ARG A 83 -10.77 11.96 13.73
N GLY A 84 -11.02 11.20 14.80
CA GLY A 84 -10.96 9.74 14.78
C GLY A 84 -12.25 9.12 14.22
N SER A 85 -12.09 8.08 13.41
CA SER A 85 -13.14 7.12 13.04
C SER A 85 -13.58 6.29 14.26
N ILE A 86 -14.82 5.83 14.18
CA ILE A 86 -15.59 5.18 15.24
C ILE A 86 -15.17 3.72 15.36
N ALA A 87 -14.04 3.47 16.01
CA ALA A 87 -13.71 2.24 16.73
C ALA A 87 -12.34 2.44 17.39
N ALA A 88 -12.29 2.29 18.71
CA ALA A 88 -11.13 2.41 19.60
C ALA A 88 -10.73 3.83 20.08
N SER A 89 -10.86 3.99 21.40
CA SER A 89 -10.02 4.77 22.32
C SER A 89 -10.41 6.22 22.65
N ILE A 90 -10.97 6.35 23.85
CA ILE A 90 -11.06 7.55 24.67
C ILE A 90 -9.67 7.88 25.24
N ALA A 91 -9.36 9.18 25.19
CA ALA A 91 -8.43 9.96 26.01
C ALA A 91 -6.91 9.82 25.81
N SER A 92 -6.31 10.91 25.34
CA SER A 92 -4.93 11.30 25.58
C SER A 92 -4.87 12.53 26.51
N SER A 93 -4.27 12.33 27.68
CA SER A 93 -3.49 13.23 28.54
C SER A 93 -3.59 14.77 28.43
N SER A 94 -3.84 15.42 29.57
CA SER A 94 -3.05 16.56 30.05
C SER A 94 -2.95 16.51 31.58
N GLY A 95 -1.73 16.65 32.11
CA GLY A 95 -1.37 16.21 33.46
C GLY A 95 -1.84 17.09 34.63
N ARG A 96 -1.99 16.45 35.79
CA ARG A 96 -1.74 16.98 37.15
C ARG A 96 -1.82 15.82 38.15
N ASP A 97 -0.72 15.60 38.87
CA ASP A 97 -0.61 14.64 39.99
C ASP A 97 -1.55 15.01 41.15
N VAL A 98 -2.49 14.14 41.51
CA VAL A 98 -3.14 14.11 42.83
C VAL A 98 -3.52 12.65 43.17
N ALA A 99 -3.01 12.13 44.29
CA ALA A 99 -3.38 10.81 44.82
C ALA A 99 -4.85 10.81 45.29
N VAL A 100 -5.63 9.76 44.97
CA VAL A 100 -7.03 9.63 45.40
C VAL A 100 -7.26 8.25 46.01
N GLU A 101 -7.62 8.21 47.30
CA GLU A 101 -8.01 7.01 48.05
C GLU A 101 -9.36 6.44 47.56
N GLY A 102 -9.44 5.12 47.39
CA GLY A 102 -10.68 4.41 47.06
C GLY A 102 -11.58 4.20 48.29
N ILE A 103 -12.91 4.29 48.10
CA ILE A 103 -13.90 4.08 49.17
C ILE A 103 -14.34 2.59 49.16
N PRO A 104 -14.14 1.84 50.25
CA PRO A 104 -14.61 0.46 50.33
C PRO A 104 -16.13 0.39 50.50
N VAL A 105 -16.79 -0.48 49.73
CA VAL A 105 -18.22 -0.77 49.85
C VAL A 105 -18.42 -1.88 50.89
N HIS A 106 -19.31 -1.67 51.87
CA HIS A 106 -19.62 -2.66 52.90
C HIS A 106 -20.28 -3.91 52.28
N GLY A 107 -19.56 -5.04 52.26
CA GLY A 107 -20.18 -6.35 52.05
C GLY A 107 -19.30 -7.43 51.40
N ASP A 108 -18.25 -7.06 50.67
CA ASP A 108 -17.37 -8.03 50.00
C ASP A 108 -15.91 -7.53 49.96
N PRO A 109 -14.94 -8.24 50.57
CA PRO A 109 -13.53 -7.86 50.57
C PRO A 109 -12.85 -7.89 49.19
N ASN A 110 -13.51 -8.40 48.15
CA ASN A 110 -13.01 -8.43 46.77
C ASN A 110 -13.60 -7.35 45.86
N THR A 111 -14.40 -6.41 46.40
CA THR A 111 -15.01 -5.33 45.61
C THR A 111 -14.36 -3.98 45.92
N ILE A 112 -13.77 -3.35 44.90
CA ILE A 112 -13.23 -1.98 44.98
C ILE A 112 -13.91 -1.15 43.90
N VAL A 113 -14.40 0.03 44.27
CA VAL A 113 -14.95 1.00 43.32
C VAL A 113 -13.91 2.09 43.11
N LEU A 114 -13.26 2.08 41.94
CA LEU A 114 -12.32 3.12 41.55
C LEU A 114 -13.10 4.30 40.93
N PRO A 115 -12.84 5.55 41.35
CA PRO A 115 -13.51 6.71 40.76
C PRO A 115 -12.99 7.05 39.35
N ARG A 116 -11.79 6.59 38.98
CA ARG A 116 -11.13 6.76 37.68
C ARG A 116 -10.19 5.58 37.38
N PHE A 117 -9.88 5.34 36.11
CA PHE A 117 -8.84 4.40 35.67
C PHE A 117 -7.47 5.10 35.67
N GLU A 118 -6.41 4.39 36.07
CA GLU A 118 -5.03 4.87 36.04
C GLU A 118 -4.35 4.44 34.72
N ASP A 119 -3.81 5.40 33.96
CA ASP A 119 -3.02 5.11 32.75
C ASP A 119 -1.53 4.92 33.11
N VAL A 120 -0.91 3.84 32.62
CA VAL A 120 0.52 3.55 32.83
C VAL A 120 1.40 4.46 31.96
N PRO A 121 2.29 5.31 32.53
CA PRO A 121 3.23 6.09 31.73
C PRO A 121 4.39 5.20 31.24
N ARG A 122 4.55 5.09 29.91
CA ARG A 122 5.75 4.50 29.31
C ARG A 122 6.99 5.31 29.70
N ARG A 123 7.98 4.59 30.23
CA ARG A 123 9.28 5.09 30.71
C ARG A 123 10.06 5.75 29.56
N ASN A 124 10.21 7.08 29.63
CA ASN A 124 11.13 7.86 28.80
C ASN A 124 12.57 7.32 28.91
N THR A 125 13.11 6.79 27.82
CA THR A 125 14.53 6.38 27.75
C THR A 125 15.20 6.82 26.44
N PHE A 126 15.09 8.09 26.06
CA PHE A 126 16.06 8.71 25.12
C PHE A 126 16.23 10.21 25.41
N SER A 127 16.96 10.54 26.47
CA SER A 127 17.57 11.85 26.68
C SER A 127 19.09 11.69 26.69
N SER A 128 19.71 11.50 25.52
CA SER A 128 21.15 11.73 25.29
C SER A 128 21.50 11.55 23.80
N PHE A 129 21.17 12.56 22.98
CA PHE A 129 21.89 12.83 21.73
C PHE A 129 21.93 14.35 21.49
N LYS A 130 22.47 15.08 22.46
CA LYS A 130 23.09 16.39 22.26
C LYS A 130 24.49 16.27 22.85
N ASP A 131 25.42 15.79 22.04
CA ASP A 131 26.85 16.13 22.12
C ASP A 131 27.65 15.29 21.11
N LEU A 132 27.73 15.81 19.87
CA LEU A 132 28.89 15.60 19.00
C LEU A 132 29.18 16.94 18.31
N ARG A 133 29.73 17.88 19.09
CA ARG A 133 30.57 18.96 18.55
C ARG A 133 31.97 18.37 18.35
N SER A 134 32.44 18.39 17.10
CA SER A 134 33.87 18.38 16.79
C SER A 134 34.26 19.77 16.24
N PRO A 135 35.50 20.24 16.48
CA PRO A 135 35.79 21.66 16.58
C PRO A 135 36.02 22.34 15.23
N ILE A 136 35.36 23.48 15.05
CA ILE A 136 35.61 24.46 14.00
C ILE A 136 36.92 25.19 14.32
N SER A 137 37.92 25.07 13.45
CA SER A 137 39.00 26.05 13.32
C SER A 137 38.53 27.11 12.32
N SER A 138 38.45 28.36 12.77
CA SER A 138 38.03 29.50 11.99
C SER A 138 39.25 30.24 11.42
N THR A 139 39.24 30.48 10.12
CA THR A 139 39.80 31.71 9.54
C THR A 139 39.06 31.99 8.24
N ALA A 140 38.08 32.87 8.34
CA ALA A 140 37.30 33.40 7.24
C ALA A 140 38.05 34.53 6.53
N ARG A 141 37.92 34.64 5.21
CA ARG A 141 37.79 35.93 4.50
C ARG A 141 36.84 35.78 3.29
N PRO A 142 35.89 36.70 3.09
CA PRO A 142 34.94 36.67 1.98
C PRO A 142 35.55 37.33 0.74
N ILE A 143 35.36 36.74 -0.45
CA ILE A 143 35.74 37.37 -1.73
C ILE A 143 34.51 38.03 -2.35
N LEU A 144 34.67 39.34 -2.54
CA LEU A 144 33.80 40.29 -3.21
C LEU A 144 33.88 40.08 -4.73
N ILE A 145 32.73 40.08 -5.41
CA ILE A 145 32.63 40.15 -6.87
C ILE A 145 33.10 41.54 -7.33
N LYS A 146 34.11 41.58 -8.22
CA LYS A 146 34.36 42.71 -9.12
C LYS A 146 35.08 42.28 -10.41
N THR A 147 34.51 42.76 -11.50
CA THR A 147 34.90 42.69 -12.91
C THR A 147 36.18 43.49 -13.19
N GLU A 148 37.10 42.95 -14.00
CA GLU A 148 37.69 43.56 -15.23
C GLU A 148 39.09 43.01 -15.60
N ASN A 149 39.17 42.55 -16.86
CA ASN A 149 40.20 42.71 -17.91
C ASN A 149 41.64 42.15 -17.79
N SER A 150 41.93 41.27 -18.76
CA SER A 150 43.12 41.11 -19.61
C SER A 150 44.49 40.93 -18.95
N ASP A 151 45.10 39.76 -19.17
CA ASP A 151 46.38 39.65 -19.88
C ASP A 151 46.65 38.21 -20.35
N GLU A 152 47.17 38.11 -21.58
CA GLU A 152 47.57 36.90 -22.29
C GLU A 152 48.77 36.21 -21.62
N CYS A 153 48.76 34.87 -21.52
CA CYS A 153 49.98 34.09 -21.75
C CYS A 153 49.71 32.59 -22.00
N ALA A 154 50.07 32.17 -23.21
CA ALA A 154 50.66 30.89 -23.62
C ALA A 154 50.03 29.56 -23.17
N ILE A 155 49.38 28.93 -24.16
CA ILE A 155 49.01 27.52 -24.27
C ILE A 155 50.26 26.64 -24.14
N VAL A 156 50.23 25.66 -23.22
CA VAL A 156 51.04 24.43 -23.30
C VAL A 156 50.07 23.26 -23.15
N GLU A 157 49.79 22.61 -24.27
CA GLU A 157 49.07 21.34 -24.34
C GLU A 157 49.95 20.23 -23.76
N GLU A 158 49.54 19.61 -22.65
CA GLU A 158 49.92 18.24 -22.33
C GLU A 158 48.75 17.31 -22.68
N PRO A 159 49.01 16.15 -23.31
CA PRO A 159 47.98 15.32 -23.91
C PRO A 159 47.13 14.64 -22.82
N ALA A 160 45.83 14.90 -22.88
CA ALA A 160 44.82 14.22 -22.08
C ALA A 160 44.89 12.70 -22.27
N SER A 161 44.97 11.98 -21.16
CA SER A 161 44.70 10.54 -21.08
C SER A 161 43.24 10.26 -21.43
N ILE A 162 43.00 9.59 -22.57
CA ILE A 162 41.68 9.26 -23.13
C ILE A 162 41.05 8.03 -22.44
N LEU A 163 41.10 7.93 -21.11
CA LEU A 163 40.49 6.81 -20.38
C LEU A 163 39.87 7.33 -19.08
N ASP A 164 38.64 7.84 -19.17
CA ASP A 164 37.56 7.71 -18.15
C ASP A 164 36.33 8.63 -18.39
N ASP A 165 36.36 9.53 -19.37
CA ASP A 165 35.31 10.55 -19.52
C ASP A 165 33.99 10.06 -20.14
N GLN A 166 33.94 8.83 -20.69
CA GLN A 166 32.70 8.24 -21.22
C GLN A 166 31.84 7.56 -20.13
N GLY A 167 32.45 7.09 -19.04
CA GLY A 167 31.73 6.40 -17.95
C GLY A 167 30.93 7.37 -17.07
N ALA A 168 31.56 8.47 -16.66
CA ALA A 168 30.92 9.48 -15.81
C ALA A 168 29.69 10.12 -16.49
N GLY A 169 29.77 10.41 -17.79
CA GLY A 169 28.65 11.00 -18.55
C GLY A 169 27.45 10.05 -18.73
N GLN A 170 27.69 8.75 -18.78
CA GLN A 170 26.63 7.74 -18.94
C GLN A 170 25.93 7.44 -17.60
N ASP A 171 26.68 7.33 -16.50
CA ASP A 171 26.12 7.13 -15.17
C ASP A 171 25.27 8.34 -14.74
N ASP A 172 25.72 9.56 -15.03
CA ASP A 172 24.95 10.79 -14.82
C ASP A 172 23.65 10.81 -15.64
N LYS A 173 23.69 10.27 -16.87
CA LYS A 173 22.51 10.12 -17.73
C LYS A 173 21.51 9.13 -17.11
N TYR A 174 21.98 7.97 -16.63
CA TYR A 174 21.12 6.98 -15.98
C TYR A 174 20.53 7.50 -14.68
N MET A 175 21.31 8.20 -13.86
CA MET A 175 20.80 8.81 -12.63
C MET A 175 19.70 9.83 -12.91
N ARG A 176 19.88 10.69 -13.92
CA ARG A 176 18.84 11.63 -14.35
C ARG A 176 17.59 10.92 -14.84
N GLN A 177 17.75 9.88 -15.65
CA GLN A 177 16.62 9.06 -16.13
C GLN A 177 15.86 8.40 -14.96
N PHE A 178 16.59 7.83 -14.00
CA PHE A 178 16.00 7.18 -12.84
C PHE A 178 15.10 8.16 -12.08
N ARG A 179 15.62 9.36 -11.80
CA ARG A 179 14.91 10.39 -11.04
C ARG A 179 13.70 10.95 -11.78
N GLN A 180 13.85 11.28 -13.06
CA GLN A 180 12.85 12.04 -13.81
C GLN A 180 11.77 11.17 -14.46
N VAL A 181 12.08 9.91 -14.76
CA VAL A 181 11.20 9.02 -15.54
C VAL A 181 10.80 7.80 -14.73
N VAL A 182 11.77 7.01 -14.27
CA VAL A 182 11.50 5.73 -13.58
C VAL A 182 10.76 5.99 -12.28
N TRP A 183 11.32 6.83 -11.41
CA TRP A 183 10.77 7.04 -10.08
C TRP A 183 9.40 7.70 -10.09
N LYS A 184 9.20 8.70 -10.96
CA LYS A 184 7.91 9.37 -11.15
C LYS A 184 6.79 8.39 -11.56
N GLN A 185 7.13 7.29 -12.23
CA GLN A 185 6.16 6.26 -12.63
C GLN A 185 5.91 5.22 -11.54
N LEU A 186 6.94 4.87 -10.78
CA LEU A 186 6.80 3.98 -9.62
C LEU A 186 6.02 4.68 -8.49
N VAL A 187 6.12 5.99 -8.39
CA VAL A 187 5.57 6.81 -7.31
C VAL A 187 4.80 8.00 -7.87
N PRO A 188 3.60 7.78 -8.43
CA PRO A 188 2.88 8.82 -9.15
C PRO A 188 2.43 9.99 -8.26
N ALA A 189 2.12 9.75 -6.98
CA ALA A 189 1.60 10.77 -6.05
C ALA A 189 2.67 11.61 -5.34
N GLU A 190 3.95 11.56 -5.77
CA GLU A 190 4.96 12.49 -5.29
C GLU A 190 4.80 13.86 -5.97
N LEU A 191 4.76 14.92 -5.16
CA LEU A 191 4.68 16.30 -5.66
C LEU A 191 5.92 16.62 -6.51
N ASP A 192 5.70 17.10 -7.75
CA ASP A 192 6.76 17.65 -8.60
C ASP A 192 7.39 18.86 -7.88
N GLN A 193 8.65 18.73 -7.49
CA GLN A 193 9.37 19.72 -6.69
C GLN A 193 9.84 20.90 -7.56
N GLN A 194 8.97 21.85 -7.86
CA GLN A 194 9.40 23.21 -8.25
C GLN A 194 9.78 24.07 -7.03
N ASP A 195 9.25 23.76 -5.84
CA ASP A 195 9.52 24.51 -4.61
C ASP A 195 10.62 23.85 -3.77
N GLY A 196 11.88 24.22 -4.03
CA GLY A 196 12.93 24.57 -3.07
C GLY A 196 13.25 23.74 -1.81
N MET A 197 12.53 22.66 -1.48
CA MET A 197 12.81 21.79 -0.34
C MET A 197 13.19 20.39 -0.82
N MET A 198 14.50 20.17 -0.83
CA MET A 198 15.20 18.90 -0.96
C MET A 198 14.56 17.81 -0.08
N ARG A 199 13.82 16.84 -0.68
CA ARG A 199 13.52 15.47 -0.16
C ARG A 199 12.48 14.74 -1.06
N SER A 200 12.85 14.29 -2.26
CA SER A 200 12.11 13.21 -2.96
C SER A 200 12.49 11.87 -2.34
N SER A 201 11.61 10.86 -2.35
CA SER A 201 11.98 9.51 -1.87
C SER A 201 13.13 8.90 -2.66
N VAL A 202 13.39 9.35 -3.90
CA VAL A 202 14.61 9.00 -4.65
C VAL A 202 15.86 9.21 -3.81
N GLY A 203 15.88 10.27 -2.99
CA GLY A 203 17.03 10.58 -2.14
C GLY A 203 17.33 9.47 -1.13
N VAL A 204 16.33 8.72 -0.67
CA VAL A 204 16.53 7.55 0.19
C VAL A 204 17.32 6.47 -0.56
N LEU A 205 16.98 6.22 -1.83
CA LEU A 205 17.68 5.26 -2.67
C LEU A 205 19.09 5.75 -3.05
N GLU A 206 19.24 7.02 -3.45
CA GLU A 206 20.54 7.61 -3.80
C GLU A 206 21.52 7.57 -2.63
N ILE A 207 21.08 7.96 -1.43
CA ILE A 207 21.92 7.90 -0.22
C ILE A 207 22.29 6.46 0.10
N ALA A 208 21.33 5.53 0.08
CA ALA A 208 21.61 4.12 0.35
C ALA A 208 22.53 3.50 -0.72
N ALA A 209 22.38 3.86 -2.00
CA ALA A 209 23.16 3.36 -3.11
C ALA A 209 24.63 3.80 -3.02
N SER A 210 24.88 5.01 -2.51
CA SER A 210 26.25 5.54 -2.33
C SER A 210 27.11 4.67 -1.39
N ILE A 211 26.48 3.89 -0.51
CA ILE A 211 27.14 3.02 0.46
C ILE A 211 26.83 1.53 0.27
N PHE A 212 25.94 1.18 -0.67
CA PHE A 212 25.50 -0.19 -0.92
C PHE A 212 25.57 -0.51 -2.43
N PRO A 213 26.72 -1.03 -2.92
CA PRO A 213 26.94 -1.26 -4.35
C PRO A 213 25.87 -2.08 -5.09
N PRO A 214 25.26 -3.13 -4.50
CA PRO A 214 24.17 -3.86 -5.18
C PRO A 214 22.98 -2.96 -5.55
N LEU A 215 22.65 -2.01 -4.68
CA LEU A 215 21.54 -1.08 -4.90
C LEU A 215 21.88 -0.10 -6.02
N TYR A 216 23.11 0.41 -6.05
CA TYR A 216 23.59 1.27 -7.13
C TYR A 216 23.44 0.58 -8.50
N HIS A 217 23.91 -0.66 -8.61
CA HIS A 217 23.76 -1.43 -9.85
C HIS A 217 22.30 -1.69 -10.23
N ALA A 218 21.42 -1.99 -9.25
CA ALA A 218 20.00 -2.16 -9.52
C ALA A 218 19.33 -0.86 -10.01
N MET A 219 19.70 0.31 -9.45
CA MET A 219 19.24 1.61 -9.93
C MET A 219 19.67 1.86 -11.38
N MET A 220 20.95 1.60 -11.70
CA MET A 220 21.48 1.78 -13.06
C MET A 220 20.80 0.83 -14.04
N ALA A 221 20.55 -0.43 -13.65
CA ALA A 221 19.87 -1.41 -14.49
C ALA A 221 18.46 -0.97 -14.90
N VAL A 222 17.64 -0.51 -13.94
CA VAL A 222 16.28 -0.03 -14.22
C VAL A 222 16.30 1.25 -15.07
N ALA A 223 17.23 2.17 -14.79
CA ALA A 223 17.39 3.40 -15.56
C ALA A 223 17.79 3.14 -17.02
N ALA A 224 18.79 2.27 -17.22
CA ALA A 224 19.24 1.86 -18.53
C ALA A 224 18.13 1.12 -19.30
N LEU A 225 17.33 0.29 -18.62
CA LEU A 225 16.18 -0.40 -19.20
C LEU A 225 15.12 0.59 -19.71
N SER A 226 14.82 1.63 -18.92
CA SER A 226 13.89 2.69 -19.33
C SER A 226 14.36 3.44 -20.58
N LEU A 227 15.65 3.74 -20.70
CA LEU A 227 16.20 4.32 -21.93
C LEU A 227 16.17 3.34 -23.11
N ALA A 228 16.43 2.06 -22.84
CA ALA A 228 16.39 1.02 -23.86
C ALA A 228 14.98 0.83 -24.43
N ALA A 229 13.93 1.04 -23.63
CA ALA A 229 12.55 1.01 -24.10
C ALA A 229 12.23 2.15 -25.09
N GLN A 230 12.94 3.28 -25.01
CA GLN A 230 12.76 4.44 -25.89
C GLN A 230 13.62 4.36 -27.15
N ASP A 231 14.92 4.08 -27.00
CA ASP A 231 15.93 4.22 -28.06
C ASP A 231 16.60 2.89 -28.48
N GLY A 232 16.28 1.77 -27.83
CA GLY A 232 16.79 0.43 -28.16
C GLY A 232 18.27 0.15 -27.81
N ASN A 233 19.09 1.18 -27.66
CA ASN A 233 20.56 1.05 -27.57
C ASN A 233 21.09 0.62 -26.18
N SER A 234 20.36 0.89 -25.09
CA SER A 234 20.86 0.68 -23.71
C SER A 234 20.50 -0.67 -23.09
N ARG A 235 19.97 -1.63 -23.88
CA ARG A 235 19.47 -2.92 -23.35
C ARG A 235 20.59 -3.80 -22.79
N LEU A 236 21.75 -3.77 -23.43
CA LEU A 236 22.93 -4.53 -23.01
C LEU A 236 23.50 -3.98 -21.70
N ASP A 237 23.57 -2.65 -21.56
CA ASP A 237 24.01 -1.98 -20.34
C ASP A 237 23.09 -2.30 -19.15
N ALA A 238 21.77 -2.31 -19.40
CA ALA A 238 20.77 -2.68 -18.40
C ALA A 238 21.00 -4.11 -17.86
N LEU A 239 21.23 -5.07 -18.76
CA LEU A 239 21.53 -6.45 -18.41
C LEU A 239 22.87 -6.57 -17.66
N GLN A 240 23.89 -5.80 -18.09
CA GLN A 240 25.19 -5.80 -17.44
C GLN A 240 25.10 -5.33 -15.99
N HIS A 241 24.42 -4.21 -15.73
CA HIS A 241 24.23 -3.73 -14.36
C HIS A 241 23.39 -4.68 -13.52
N TYR A 242 22.34 -5.28 -14.09
CA TYR A 242 21.57 -6.32 -13.42
C TYR A 242 22.45 -7.52 -13.00
N GLN A 243 23.29 -8.00 -13.92
CA GLN A 243 24.22 -9.10 -13.65
C GLN A 243 25.31 -8.72 -12.66
N GLN A 244 25.69 -7.45 -12.53
CA GLN A 244 26.62 -6.97 -11.50
C GLN A 244 25.97 -6.89 -10.12
N ALA A 245 24.66 -6.59 -10.04
CA ALA A 245 23.94 -6.49 -8.78
C ALA A 245 23.89 -7.83 -8.03
N LEU A 246 23.73 -8.97 -8.73
CA LEU A 246 23.55 -10.27 -8.07
C LEU A 246 24.82 -10.77 -7.34
N PRO A 247 26.03 -10.81 -7.95
CA PRO A 247 27.25 -11.17 -7.24
C PRO A 247 27.61 -10.16 -6.16
N ALA A 248 27.36 -8.86 -6.40
CA ALA A 248 27.55 -7.84 -5.38
C ALA A 248 26.68 -8.15 -4.15
N LEU A 249 25.40 -8.47 -4.35
CA LEU A 249 24.47 -8.84 -3.28
C LEU A 249 24.95 -10.09 -2.53
N GLN A 250 25.42 -11.12 -3.23
CA GLN A 250 26.02 -12.30 -2.60
C GLN A 250 27.27 -11.98 -1.78
N SER A 251 28.10 -11.05 -2.24
CA SER A 251 29.33 -10.65 -1.55
C SER A 251 29.08 -9.81 -0.29
N THR A 252 27.98 -9.05 -0.30
CA THR A 252 27.56 -8.16 0.80
C THR A 252 26.72 -8.89 1.85
N LEU A 253 25.87 -9.84 1.44
CA LEU A 253 25.06 -10.65 2.35
C LEU A 253 25.85 -11.85 2.89
N ARG A 254 26.69 -11.63 3.89
CA ARG A 254 27.54 -12.67 4.50
C ARG A 254 26.86 -13.39 5.67
N SER A 255 25.89 -12.73 6.29
CA SER A 255 25.13 -13.23 7.43
C SER A 255 23.62 -13.11 7.18
N PRO A 256 22.79 -13.95 7.81
CA PRO A 256 21.34 -13.82 7.72
C PRO A 256 20.82 -12.49 8.30
N ASN A 257 21.59 -11.84 9.18
CA ASN A 257 21.26 -10.52 9.71
C ASN A 257 21.45 -9.42 8.67
N ASP A 258 22.33 -9.60 7.69
CA ASP A 258 22.58 -8.60 6.65
C ASP A 258 21.36 -8.42 5.73
N LEU A 259 20.49 -9.44 5.67
CA LEU A 259 19.26 -9.43 4.88
C LEU A 259 18.23 -8.43 5.43
N SER A 260 18.30 -8.05 6.70
CA SER A 260 17.43 -7.00 7.27
C SER A 260 17.90 -5.58 6.97
N SER A 261 19.03 -5.40 6.27
CA SER A 261 19.54 -4.06 5.91
C SER A 261 18.63 -3.32 4.93
N ASP A 262 18.69 -1.98 4.95
CA ASP A 262 17.94 -1.14 4.00
C ASP A 262 18.42 -1.38 2.56
N GLY A 263 19.74 -1.50 2.38
CA GLY A 263 20.34 -1.81 1.09
C GLY A 263 19.78 -3.09 0.47
N ALA A 264 19.66 -4.18 1.24
CA ALA A 264 19.10 -5.44 0.76
C ALA A 264 17.63 -5.31 0.34
N PHE A 265 16.80 -4.67 1.18
CA PHE A 265 15.37 -4.46 0.89
C PHE A 265 15.16 -3.62 -0.38
N LEU A 266 15.83 -2.46 -0.46
CA LEU A 266 15.74 -1.56 -1.61
C LEU A 266 16.30 -2.20 -2.88
N THR A 267 17.37 -2.99 -2.79
CA THR A 267 17.94 -3.69 -3.96
C THR A 267 16.93 -4.69 -4.51
N HIS A 268 16.35 -5.54 -3.67
CA HIS A 268 15.35 -6.51 -4.13
C HIS A 268 14.08 -5.85 -4.69
N PHE A 269 13.67 -4.70 -4.15
CA PHE A 269 12.57 -3.92 -4.71
C PHE A 269 12.87 -3.45 -6.14
N LEU A 270 14.06 -2.90 -6.39
CA LEU A 270 14.44 -2.48 -7.75
C LEU A 270 14.69 -3.64 -8.70
N LEU A 271 15.22 -4.77 -8.21
CA LEU A 271 15.36 -5.98 -9.02
C LEU A 271 13.98 -6.56 -9.40
N LEU A 272 12.99 -6.48 -8.51
CA LEU A 272 11.60 -6.81 -8.84
C LEU A 272 11.08 -5.92 -9.98
N VAL A 273 11.26 -4.60 -9.87
CA VAL A 273 10.87 -3.64 -10.92
C VAL A 273 11.57 -3.97 -12.25
N TYR A 274 12.87 -4.26 -12.20
CA TYR A 274 13.64 -4.67 -13.39
C TYR A 274 13.06 -5.93 -14.03
N GLU A 275 12.87 -7.01 -13.27
CA GLU A 275 12.34 -8.28 -13.77
C GLU A 275 10.95 -8.13 -14.41
N ILE A 276 10.10 -7.31 -13.80
CA ILE A 276 8.78 -6.99 -14.33
C ILE A 276 8.90 -6.21 -15.65
N ALA A 277 9.70 -5.15 -15.69
CA ALA A 277 9.83 -4.29 -16.87
C ALA A 277 10.58 -4.97 -18.04
N ALA A 278 11.54 -5.85 -17.72
CA ALA A 278 12.38 -6.55 -18.69
C ALA A 278 11.77 -7.85 -19.23
N ALA A 279 10.67 -8.33 -18.63
CA ALA A 279 10.03 -9.60 -18.94
C ALA A 279 9.90 -9.80 -20.46
N GLU A 280 10.52 -10.87 -20.95
CA GLU A 280 10.42 -11.30 -22.35
C GLU A 280 9.56 -12.54 -22.46
N ASP A 281 8.79 -12.62 -23.54
CA ASP A 281 8.09 -13.83 -23.93
C ASP A 281 9.12 -14.99 -23.96
N HIS A 282 8.85 -16.08 -23.24
CA HIS A 282 9.63 -17.34 -23.20
C HIS A 282 10.86 -17.40 -22.27
N HIS A 283 11.20 -16.35 -21.50
CA HIS A 283 12.30 -16.42 -20.53
C HIS A 283 11.79 -16.64 -19.11
N SER A 284 12.53 -17.43 -18.31
CA SER A 284 12.26 -17.56 -16.87
C SER A 284 12.51 -16.22 -16.19
N ASN A 285 11.46 -15.59 -15.70
CA ASN A 285 11.55 -14.32 -14.98
C ASN A 285 11.59 -14.57 -13.46
N LEU A 286 12.37 -13.77 -12.73
CA LEU A 286 12.63 -13.96 -11.31
C LEU A 286 11.78 -13.07 -10.40
N TRP A 287 10.79 -12.35 -10.96
CA TRP A 287 9.92 -11.44 -10.21
C TRP A 287 9.23 -12.14 -9.02
N SER A 288 8.74 -13.37 -9.19
CA SER A 288 8.07 -14.12 -8.12
C SER A 288 9.04 -14.47 -7.00
N GLN A 289 10.27 -14.86 -7.35
CA GLN A 289 11.34 -15.10 -6.38
C GLN A 289 11.72 -13.82 -5.62
N HIS A 290 11.78 -12.67 -6.31
CA HIS A 290 12.03 -11.38 -5.66
C HIS A 290 10.87 -10.98 -4.73
N LEU A 291 9.61 -11.22 -5.10
CA LEU A 291 8.46 -11.00 -4.21
C LEU A 291 8.54 -11.89 -2.96
N SER A 292 8.79 -13.19 -3.10
CA SER A 292 8.94 -14.09 -1.94
C SER A 292 10.13 -13.68 -1.06
N THR A 293 11.22 -13.20 -1.67
CA THR A 293 12.39 -12.69 -0.94
C THR A 293 12.07 -11.39 -0.21
N LEU A 294 11.33 -10.47 -0.84
CA LEU A 294 10.86 -9.23 -0.21
C LEU A 294 9.93 -9.50 0.96
N LEU A 295 9.04 -10.50 0.86
CA LEU A 295 8.20 -10.92 1.98
C LEU A 295 9.07 -11.38 3.15
N ARG A 296 10.06 -12.25 2.88
CA ARG A 296 11.00 -12.71 3.90
C ARG A 296 11.78 -11.55 4.54
N ILE A 297 12.27 -10.61 3.73
CA ILE A 297 12.99 -9.42 4.23
C ILE A 297 12.07 -8.57 5.12
N ALA A 298 10.84 -8.27 4.67
CA ALA A 298 9.89 -7.46 5.43
C ALA A 298 9.57 -8.08 6.80
N LEU A 299 9.38 -9.41 6.87
CA LEU A 299 9.16 -10.12 8.13
C LEU A 299 10.39 -10.04 9.05
N LEU A 300 11.58 -10.31 8.53
CA LEU A 300 12.82 -10.20 9.30
C LEU A 300 13.05 -8.79 9.83
N ARG A 301 12.80 -7.77 9.00
CA ARG A 301 12.95 -6.36 9.38
C ARG A 301 11.96 -5.97 10.46
N ARG A 302 10.72 -6.45 10.39
CA ARG A 302 9.74 -6.26 11.47
C ARG A 302 10.21 -6.86 12.78
N ASP A 303 10.76 -8.07 12.75
CA ASP A 303 11.25 -8.74 13.97
C ASP A 303 12.47 -8.02 14.56
N VAL A 304 13.36 -7.47 13.72
CA VAL A 304 14.58 -6.78 14.17
C VAL A 304 14.30 -5.35 14.63
N PHE A 305 13.43 -4.61 13.94
CA PHE A 305 13.21 -3.17 14.18
C PHE A 305 11.90 -2.86 14.91
N GLY A 306 11.01 -3.85 15.11
CA GLY A 306 9.66 -3.66 15.64
C GLY A 306 8.66 -3.08 14.64
N GLY A 307 9.09 -2.79 13.41
CA GLY A 307 8.27 -2.19 12.35
C GLY A 307 9.10 -1.95 11.08
N GLU A 308 8.43 -1.68 9.95
CA GLU A 308 9.12 -1.35 8.71
C GLU A 308 9.46 0.16 8.66
N ARG A 309 10.68 0.49 8.26
CA ARG A 309 11.18 1.87 8.12
C ARG A 309 10.73 2.53 6.82
N TYR A 310 10.36 1.74 5.81
CA TYR A 310 9.80 2.19 4.54
C TYR A 310 8.41 1.59 4.28
N PRO A 311 7.40 1.88 5.12
CA PRO A 311 6.06 1.30 5.01
C PRO A 311 5.38 1.59 3.67
N PHE A 312 5.65 2.76 3.07
CA PHE A 312 5.16 3.11 1.73
C PHE A 312 5.66 2.15 0.64
N LEU A 313 6.90 1.62 0.74
CA LEU A 313 7.41 0.62 -0.20
C LEU A 313 6.69 -0.71 -0.05
N VAL A 314 6.37 -1.12 1.18
CA VAL A 314 5.55 -2.32 1.42
C VAL A 314 4.18 -2.17 0.78
N TRP A 315 3.56 -1.00 0.93
CA TRP A 315 2.31 -0.68 0.24
C TRP A 315 2.43 -0.78 -1.29
N TRP A 316 3.50 -0.27 -1.90
CA TRP A 316 3.70 -0.37 -3.35
C TRP A 316 3.96 -1.80 -3.81
N ILE A 317 4.71 -2.60 -3.04
CA ILE A 317 4.90 -4.02 -3.34
C ILE A 317 3.56 -4.77 -3.30
N CYS A 318 2.66 -4.43 -2.36
CA CYS A 318 1.30 -4.96 -2.35
C CYS A 318 0.53 -4.62 -3.65
N ASN A 319 0.67 -3.39 -4.17
CA ASN A 319 0.02 -2.98 -5.42
C ASN A 319 0.62 -3.70 -6.64
N ILE A 320 1.94 -3.94 -6.66
CA ILE A 320 2.59 -4.73 -7.71
C ILE A 320 2.06 -6.17 -7.71
N ASP A 321 1.96 -6.80 -6.53
CA ASP A 321 1.44 -8.17 -6.39
C ASP A 321 -0.08 -8.24 -6.70
N LEU A 322 -0.82 -7.16 -6.43
CA LEU A 322 -2.22 -7.01 -6.84
C LEU A 322 -2.39 -6.98 -8.37
N ASP A 323 -1.56 -6.24 -9.10
CA ASP A 323 -1.61 -6.23 -10.56
C ASP A 323 -1.31 -7.63 -11.15
N ALA A 324 -0.33 -8.34 -10.57
CA ALA A 324 0.01 -9.70 -10.97
C ALA A 324 -1.15 -10.68 -10.67
N LEU A 325 -1.83 -10.49 -9.54
CA LEU A 325 -3.06 -11.21 -9.21
C LEU A 325 -4.16 -10.95 -10.26
N PHE A 326 -4.40 -9.69 -10.62
CA PHE A 326 -5.43 -9.31 -11.59
C PHE A 326 -5.21 -9.96 -12.95
N SER A 327 -3.96 -10.06 -13.40
CA SER A 327 -3.62 -10.70 -14.68
C SER A 327 -3.69 -12.22 -14.67
N GLY A 328 -3.86 -12.83 -13.49
CA GLY A 328 -3.86 -14.29 -13.31
C GLY A 328 -2.47 -14.94 -13.31
N VAL A 329 -1.40 -14.16 -13.50
CA VAL A 329 -0.01 -14.66 -13.49
C VAL A 329 0.54 -14.78 -12.06
N GLY A 330 0.05 -13.92 -11.16
CA GLY A 330 0.44 -13.84 -9.76
C GLY A 330 -0.35 -14.76 -8.83
N ALA A 331 0.31 -15.19 -7.75
CA ALA A 331 -0.33 -15.91 -6.65
C ALA A 331 -0.83 -15.01 -5.52
N GLY A 332 -0.38 -13.75 -5.46
CA GLY A 332 -0.75 -12.84 -4.38
C GLY A 332 -0.12 -13.21 -3.05
N GLU A 333 1.03 -13.89 -3.07
CA GLU A 333 1.66 -14.41 -1.85
C GLU A 333 2.05 -13.29 -0.90
N PHE A 334 2.59 -12.18 -1.41
CA PHE A 334 3.05 -11.06 -0.59
C PHE A 334 1.86 -10.33 0.02
N VAL A 335 0.93 -9.87 -0.82
CA VAL A 335 -0.23 -9.10 -0.35
C VAL A 335 -1.21 -9.96 0.44
N GLY A 336 -1.42 -11.21 0.04
CA GLY A 336 -2.27 -12.17 0.74
C GLY A 336 -1.73 -12.54 2.11
N TYR A 337 -0.40 -12.72 2.25
CA TYR A 337 0.20 -12.97 3.56
C TYR A 337 -0.01 -11.77 4.49
N LEU A 338 0.28 -10.55 4.04
CA LEU A 338 0.15 -9.34 4.86
C LEU A 338 -1.31 -9.08 5.23
N LEU A 339 -2.25 -9.32 4.31
CA LEU A 339 -3.69 -9.20 4.57
C LEU A 339 -4.16 -10.16 5.66
N ASN A 340 -3.70 -11.43 5.63
CA ASN A 340 -4.13 -12.45 6.58
C ASN A 340 -3.51 -12.29 7.98
N HIS A 341 -2.46 -11.48 8.11
CA HIS A 341 -1.76 -11.23 9.38
C HIS A 341 -1.89 -9.78 9.86
N ASP A 342 -2.87 -9.02 9.34
CA ASP A 342 -3.11 -7.61 9.66
C ASP A 342 -1.83 -6.76 9.63
N SER A 343 -0.96 -7.04 8.66
CA SER A 343 0.39 -6.48 8.54
C SER A 343 0.53 -5.49 7.39
N ILE A 344 -0.57 -5.16 6.73
CA ILE A 344 -0.59 -4.11 5.71
C ILE A 344 -0.40 -2.75 6.41
N PRO A 345 0.50 -1.88 5.92
CA PRO A 345 0.70 -0.56 6.49
C PRO A 345 -0.60 0.24 6.55
N ASP A 346 -0.81 0.99 7.63
CA ASP A 346 -1.95 1.90 7.77
C ASP A 346 -1.90 3.02 6.70
N PRO A 347 -3.06 3.55 6.25
CA PRO A 347 -3.11 4.56 5.18
C PRO A 347 -2.27 5.79 5.44
N SER A 348 -2.09 6.15 6.71
CA SER A 348 -1.21 7.26 7.09
C SER A 348 0.25 7.04 6.73
N PHE A 349 0.69 5.85 6.32
CA PHE A 349 2.08 5.52 5.99
C PHE A 349 2.34 5.24 4.49
N HIS A 350 1.35 5.45 3.62
CA HIS A 350 1.45 5.07 2.21
C HIS A 350 2.21 6.06 1.33
N LEU A 351 2.50 7.27 1.82
CA LEU A 351 3.10 8.33 1.03
C LEU A 351 4.41 8.82 1.63
N TYR A 352 5.34 9.20 0.77
CA TYR A 352 6.56 9.89 1.14
C TYR A 352 6.40 11.41 0.87
N PRO A 353 7.05 12.31 1.63
CA PRO A 353 7.96 12.09 2.77
C PRO A 353 7.28 11.62 4.05
N LEU A 354 8.05 10.92 4.89
CA LEU A 354 7.65 10.52 6.24
C LEU A 354 8.05 11.58 7.27
N GLY A 355 7.16 11.87 8.21
CA GLY A 355 7.34 12.73 9.37
C GLY A 355 8.12 12.05 10.50
N LEU A 356 8.24 12.75 11.63
CA LEU A 356 9.02 12.26 12.79
C LEU A 356 8.41 11.02 13.45
N ASP A 357 7.10 10.86 13.34
CA ASP A 357 6.35 9.69 13.83
C ASP A 357 6.30 8.55 12.80
N GLY A 358 6.98 8.71 11.65
CA GLY A 358 7.00 7.76 10.54
C GLY A 358 5.78 7.86 9.63
N SER A 359 4.76 8.66 9.95
CA SER A 359 3.58 8.85 9.11
C SER A 359 3.86 9.78 7.93
N SER A 360 3.03 9.72 6.89
CA SER A 360 3.09 10.59 5.71
C SER A 360 2.93 12.04 6.12
N VAL A 361 3.81 12.91 5.65
CA VAL A 361 3.68 14.36 5.88
C VAL A 361 2.39 14.87 5.26
N LEU A 362 1.62 15.63 6.06
CA LEU A 362 0.42 16.34 5.63
C LEU A 362 0.74 17.82 5.46
N TYR A 363 0.44 18.37 4.28
CA TYR A 363 0.56 19.79 4.01
C TYR A 363 -0.72 20.54 4.40
N ALA A 364 -0.61 21.84 4.68
CA ALA A 364 -1.72 22.65 5.19
C ALA A 364 -2.97 22.62 4.28
N GLU A 365 -2.76 22.62 2.97
CA GLU A 365 -3.80 22.55 1.93
C GLU A 365 -4.47 21.17 1.80
N GLU A 366 -3.89 20.14 2.41
CA GLU A 366 -4.32 18.74 2.28
C GLU A 366 -4.98 18.20 3.57
N LEU A 367 -4.90 18.93 4.69
CA LEU A 367 -5.32 18.47 6.02
C LEU A 367 -6.77 17.98 6.07
N GLU A 368 -7.67 18.59 5.30
CA GLU A 368 -9.09 18.27 5.32
C GLU A 368 -9.48 17.11 4.39
N SER A 369 -8.70 16.85 3.34
CA SER A 369 -9.09 15.92 2.26
C SER A 369 -8.22 14.67 2.20
N LEU A 370 -6.90 14.80 2.38
CA LEU A 370 -5.95 13.72 2.15
C LEU A 370 -6.16 12.51 3.08
N PRO A 371 -6.39 12.66 4.40
CA PRO A 371 -6.63 11.49 5.26
C PRO A 371 -7.82 10.64 4.82
N THR A 372 -8.92 11.29 4.41
CA THR A 372 -10.11 10.59 3.92
C THR A 372 -9.86 9.93 2.56
N ILE A 373 -9.11 10.58 1.67
CA ILE A 373 -8.75 10.01 0.36
C ILE A 373 -7.81 8.81 0.53
N LEU A 374 -6.82 8.90 1.43
CA LEU A 374 -5.94 7.79 1.77
C LEU A 374 -6.71 6.60 2.32
N GLN A 375 -7.66 6.85 3.23
CA GLN A 375 -8.53 5.81 3.75
C GLN A 375 -9.36 5.14 2.64
N LEU A 376 -9.93 5.95 1.73
CA LEU A 376 -10.70 5.44 0.60
C LEU A 376 -9.82 4.59 -0.33
N ASP A 377 -8.64 5.07 -0.71
CA ASP A 377 -7.71 4.37 -1.59
C ASP A 377 -7.28 3.03 -1.01
N TYR A 378 -6.98 3.02 0.29
CA TYR A 378 -6.71 1.80 1.03
C TYR A 378 -7.90 0.83 1.00
N GLU A 379 -9.09 1.27 1.39
CA GLU A 379 -10.27 0.39 1.46
C GLU A 379 -10.66 -0.18 0.10
N VAL A 380 -10.59 0.62 -0.98
CA VAL A 380 -10.82 0.14 -2.35
C VAL A 380 -9.78 -0.90 -2.74
N THR A 381 -8.50 -0.67 -2.43
CA THR A 381 -7.41 -1.59 -2.75
C THR A 381 -7.52 -2.90 -1.95
N ILE A 382 -7.89 -2.86 -0.68
CA ILE A 382 -8.13 -4.07 0.13
C ILE A 382 -9.31 -4.87 -0.43
N LEU A 383 -10.39 -4.21 -0.83
CA LEU A 383 -11.51 -4.89 -1.49
C LEU A 383 -11.09 -5.47 -2.84
N ALA A 384 -10.23 -4.79 -3.61
CA ALA A 384 -9.68 -5.29 -4.86
C ALA A 384 -8.86 -6.58 -4.64
N VAL A 385 -7.94 -6.59 -3.66
CA VAL A 385 -7.17 -7.79 -3.31
C VAL A 385 -8.08 -8.96 -2.97
N ARG A 386 -9.08 -8.74 -2.12
CA ARG A 386 -10.03 -9.79 -1.71
C ARG A 386 -10.87 -10.30 -2.88
N LEU A 387 -11.32 -9.40 -3.75
CA LEU A 387 -12.07 -9.75 -4.96
C LEU A 387 -11.27 -10.69 -5.87
N VAL A 388 -9.99 -10.36 -6.12
CA VAL A 388 -9.16 -11.15 -7.03
C VAL A 388 -8.71 -12.47 -6.42
N LEU A 389 -8.44 -12.51 -5.11
CA LEU A 389 -8.20 -13.77 -4.40
C LEU A 389 -9.43 -14.69 -4.48
N LEU A 390 -10.64 -14.15 -4.37
CA LEU A 390 -11.88 -14.90 -4.57
C LEU A 390 -12.04 -15.37 -6.03
N ALA A 391 -11.75 -14.52 -7.01
CA ALA A 391 -11.77 -14.92 -8.41
C ALA A 391 -10.79 -16.07 -8.70
N ARG A 392 -9.61 -16.02 -8.09
CA ARG A 392 -8.62 -17.10 -8.15
C ARG A 392 -9.14 -18.39 -7.52
N GLU A 393 -9.84 -18.33 -6.38
CA GLU A 393 -10.52 -19.49 -5.77
C GLU A 393 -11.51 -20.10 -6.78
N PHE A 394 -12.36 -19.29 -7.40
CA PHE A 394 -13.35 -19.78 -8.37
C PHE A 394 -12.75 -20.37 -9.63
N ARG A 395 -11.66 -19.76 -10.14
CA ARG A 395 -10.95 -20.19 -11.35
C ARG A 395 -10.13 -21.46 -11.16
N ASN A 396 -9.62 -21.69 -9.96
CA ASN A 396 -8.80 -22.88 -9.64
C ASN A 396 -9.61 -24.05 -9.07
N ASP A 397 -10.93 -23.91 -8.95
CA ASP A 397 -11.83 -24.94 -8.47
C ASP A 397 -12.02 -26.04 -9.54
N ALA A 398 -11.12 -27.02 -9.53
CA ALA A 398 -11.14 -28.17 -10.43
C ALA A 398 -12.39 -29.06 -10.27
N THR A 399 -13.14 -28.92 -9.18
CA THR A 399 -14.35 -29.72 -8.97
C THR A 399 -15.52 -29.23 -9.83
N PHE A 400 -15.50 -27.96 -10.24
CA PHE A 400 -16.54 -27.35 -11.07
C PHE A 400 -16.64 -28.01 -12.46
N ASP A 401 -15.50 -28.33 -13.07
CA ASP A 401 -15.46 -28.94 -14.40
C ASP A 401 -15.91 -30.41 -14.41
N ILE A 402 -15.85 -31.10 -13.27
CA ILE A 402 -16.22 -32.51 -13.15
C ILE A 402 -17.66 -32.66 -12.61
N ALA A 403 -18.18 -31.63 -11.96
CA ALA A 403 -19.51 -31.61 -11.36
C ALA A 403 -20.64 -31.86 -12.38
N ASP A 404 -21.71 -32.51 -11.91
CA ASP A 404 -22.94 -32.68 -12.68
C ASP A 404 -23.69 -31.34 -12.86
N PHE A 405 -24.72 -31.32 -13.71
CA PHE A 405 -25.47 -30.09 -14.02
C PHE A 405 -26.05 -29.42 -12.77
N MET A 406 -26.65 -30.19 -11.84
CA MET A 406 -27.29 -29.66 -10.65
C MET A 406 -26.27 -29.06 -9.68
N GLN A 407 -25.14 -29.72 -9.49
CA GLN A 407 -24.03 -29.24 -8.68
C GLN A 407 -23.40 -27.98 -9.28
N ARG A 408 -23.25 -27.91 -10.61
CA ARG A 408 -22.75 -26.70 -11.28
C ARG A 408 -23.68 -25.52 -11.07
N GLU A 409 -24.99 -25.70 -11.24
CA GLU A 409 -25.97 -24.64 -11.01
C GLU A 409 -25.90 -24.12 -9.56
N GLN A 410 -25.82 -25.03 -8.58
CA GLN A 410 -25.67 -24.67 -7.18
C GLN A 410 -24.36 -23.91 -6.92
N THR A 411 -23.24 -24.35 -7.51
CA THR A 411 -21.95 -23.66 -7.38
C THR A 411 -21.98 -22.28 -8.02
N VAL A 412 -22.58 -22.12 -9.20
CA VAL A 412 -22.77 -20.80 -9.85
C VAL A 412 -23.57 -19.87 -8.93
N GLN A 413 -24.67 -20.35 -8.32
CA GLN A 413 -25.44 -19.54 -7.37
C GLN A 413 -24.62 -19.09 -6.15
N ILE A 414 -23.77 -19.98 -5.60
CA ILE A 414 -22.86 -19.63 -4.50
C ILE A 414 -21.84 -18.57 -4.95
N ARG A 415 -21.24 -18.74 -6.13
CA ARG A 415 -20.27 -17.79 -6.71
C ARG A 415 -20.91 -16.42 -6.95
N GLN A 416 -22.12 -16.39 -7.52
CA GLN A 416 -22.89 -15.17 -7.74
C GLN A 416 -23.20 -14.45 -6.42
N ARG A 417 -23.66 -15.19 -5.40
CA ARG A 417 -23.93 -14.61 -4.08
C ARG A 417 -22.69 -13.96 -3.46
N ARG A 418 -21.57 -14.69 -3.41
CA ARG A 418 -20.31 -14.14 -2.85
C ARG A 418 -19.81 -12.94 -3.65
N THR A 419 -19.96 -12.97 -4.97
CA THR A 419 -19.60 -11.85 -5.85
C THR A 419 -20.48 -10.63 -5.58
N PHE A 420 -21.79 -10.85 -5.40
CA PHE A 420 -22.74 -9.79 -5.06
C PHE A 420 -22.42 -9.13 -3.70
N GLU A 421 -22.04 -9.92 -2.68
CA GLU A 421 -21.60 -9.40 -1.38
C GLU A 421 -20.38 -8.45 -1.52
N PHE A 422 -19.44 -8.76 -2.42
CA PHE A 422 -18.33 -7.88 -2.75
C PHE A 422 -18.76 -6.61 -3.50
N GLN A 423 -19.65 -6.74 -4.48
CA GLN A 423 -20.20 -5.60 -5.23
C GLN A 423 -20.91 -4.62 -4.30
N GLU A 424 -21.74 -5.11 -3.38
CA GLU A 424 -22.39 -4.28 -2.37
C GLU A 424 -21.37 -3.58 -1.48
N SER A 425 -20.34 -4.29 -1.01
CA SER A 425 -19.28 -3.70 -0.18
C SER A 425 -18.56 -2.55 -0.90
N LEU A 426 -18.25 -2.72 -2.19
CA LEU A 426 -17.68 -1.67 -3.04
C LEU A 426 -18.65 -0.48 -3.18
N ARG A 427 -19.95 -0.73 -3.45
CA ARG A 427 -20.94 0.35 -3.59
C ARG A 427 -21.13 1.12 -2.29
N GLN A 428 -21.23 0.45 -1.14
CA GLN A 428 -21.39 1.11 0.16
C GLN A 428 -20.20 2.01 0.47
N LEU A 429 -18.98 1.56 0.14
CA LEU A 429 -17.78 2.38 0.25
C LEU A 429 -17.89 3.66 -0.60
N TRP A 430 -18.33 3.52 -1.86
CA TRP A 430 -18.43 4.65 -2.79
C TRP A 430 -19.60 5.61 -2.47
N LEU A 431 -20.66 5.10 -1.82
CA LEU A 431 -21.82 5.89 -1.38
C LEU A 431 -21.58 6.66 -0.07
N ASN A 432 -20.42 6.49 0.57
CA ASN A 432 -20.09 7.19 1.80
C ASN A 432 -20.19 8.72 1.60
N PRO A 433 -20.93 9.45 2.47
CA PRO A 433 -21.09 10.90 2.35
C PRO A 433 -19.76 11.67 2.29
N ALA A 434 -18.73 11.21 3.02
CA ALA A 434 -17.42 11.85 3.00
C ALA A 434 -16.77 11.76 1.61
N VAL A 435 -16.88 10.61 0.95
CA VAL A 435 -16.39 10.37 -0.41
C VAL A 435 -17.16 11.22 -1.42
N SER A 436 -18.48 11.29 -1.27
CA SER A 436 -19.34 12.12 -2.14
C SER A 436 -18.99 13.61 -2.05
N MET A 437 -18.78 14.13 -0.83
CA MET A 437 -18.38 15.53 -0.61
C MET A 437 -17.02 15.85 -1.25
N ILE A 438 -16.05 14.94 -1.14
CA ILE A 438 -14.75 15.07 -1.82
C ILE A 438 -14.95 15.03 -3.34
N GLY A 439 -15.78 14.09 -3.83
CA GLY A 439 -16.13 13.93 -5.23
C GLY A 439 -16.65 15.20 -5.90
N HIS A 440 -17.44 16.00 -5.19
CA HIS A 440 -17.93 17.30 -5.67
C HIS A 440 -16.85 18.38 -5.75
N ASN A 441 -15.78 18.28 -4.97
CA ASN A 441 -14.71 19.27 -4.88
C ASN A 441 -13.41 18.83 -5.57
N VAL A 442 -13.39 17.71 -6.32
CA VAL A 442 -12.20 17.18 -7.02
C VAL A 442 -11.43 18.24 -7.83
N PRO A 443 -12.07 19.13 -8.62
CA PRO A 443 -11.34 20.13 -9.41
C PRO A 443 -10.53 21.13 -8.56
N ASN A 444 -10.88 21.28 -7.28
CA ASN A 444 -10.24 22.22 -6.35
C ASN A 444 -9.23 21.53 -5.42
N LEU A 445 -9.05 20.21 -5.53
CA LEU A 445 -8.09 19.48 -4.71
C LEU A 445 -6.64 19.78 -5.17
N PRO A 446 -5.68 19.82 -4.22
CA PRO A 446 -4.27 19.79 -4.56
C PRO A 446 -3.92 18.52 -5.37
N GLU A 447 -2.83 18.57 -6.13
CA GLU A 447 -2.51 17.53 -7.12
C GLU A 447 -2.34 16.14 -6.51
N ARG A 448 -1.64 16.02 -5.37
CA ARG A 448 -1.40 14.73 -4.71
C ARG A 448 -2.71 14.06 -4.22
N PRO A 449 -3.59 14.71 -3.43
CA PRO A 449 -4.90 14.16 -3.09
C PRO A 449 -5.78 13.88 -4.31
N LYS A 450 -5.75 14.77 -5.31
CA LYS A 450 -6.52 14.59 -6.57
C LYS A 450 -6.11 13.30 -7.28
N GLN A 451 -4.83 13.03 -7.44
CA GLN A 451 -4.33 11.83 -8.10
C GLN A 451 -4.68 10.55 -7.33
N LEU A 452 -4.58 10.55 -6.01
CA LEU A 452 -4.98 9.40 -5.17
C LEU A 452 -6.49 9.14 -5.25
N PHE A 453 -7.30 10.21 -5.29
CA PHE A 453 -8.74 10.06 -5.52
C PHE A 453 -9.03 9.50 -6.91
N GLU A 454 -8.32 9.97 -7.96
CA GLU A 454 -8.44 9.45 -9.32
C GLU A 454 -7.99 7.97 -9.41
N HIS A 455 -6.96 7.57 -8.67
CA HIS A 455 -6.54 6.18 -8.52
C HIS A 455 -7.64 5.31 -7.90
N ALA A 456 -8.10 5.65 -6.69
CA ALA A 456 -9.17 4.94 -6.01
C ALA A 456 -10.45 4.83 -6.87
N ALA A 457 -10.79 5.92 -7.56
CA ALA A 457 -11.94 5.99 -8.45
C ALA A 457 -11.83 5.05 -9.67
N THR A 458 -10.66 5.00 -10.31
CA THR A 458 -10.48 4.11 -11.46
C THR A 458 -10.36 2.65 -11.05
N LEU A 459 -9.69 2.35 -9.94
CA LEU A 459 -9.61 1.00 -9.39
C LEU A 459 -11.00 0.49 -8.96
N TYR A 460 -11.79 1.30 -8.24
CA TYR A 460 -13.17 0.96 -7.88
C TYR A 460 -14.00 0.53 -9.11
N ARG A 461 -13.94 1.31 -10.19
CA ARG A 461 -14.67 1.01 -11.44
C ARG A 461 -14.14 -0.23 -12.13
N ALA A 462 -12.82 -0.43 -12.13
CA ALA A 462 -12.20 -1.63 -12.68
C ALA A 462 -12.65 -2.87 -11.88
N CYS A 463 -12.73 -2.79 -10.56
CA CYS A 463 -13.26 -3.86 -9.70
C CYS A 463 -14.73 -4.16 -9.98
N ILE A 464 -15.58 -3.15 -10.20
CA ILE A 464 -16.98 -3.35 -10.60
C ILE A 464 -17.03 -4.13 -11.92
N ILE A 465 -16.30 -3.68 -12.94
CA ILE A 465 -16.23 -4.36 -14.24
C ILE A 465 -15.72 -5.80 -14.06
N PHE A 466 -14.61 -5.98 -13.35
CA PHE A 466 -13.99 -7.28 -13.11
C PHE A 466 -14.95 -8.24 -12.41
N SER A 467 -15.65 -7.77 -11.37
CA SER A 467 -16.59 -8.58 -10.59
C SER A 467 -17.76 -9.11 -11.42
N HIS A 468 -18.16 -8.41 -12.49
CA HIS A 468 -19.24 -8.84 -13.38
C HIS A 468 -18.77 -9.69 -14.56
N THR A 469 -17.47 -9.69 -14.86
CA THR A 469 -16.97 -10.16 -16.17
C THR A 469 -15.89 -11.23 -16.08
N SER A 470 -15.15 -11.27 -14.98
CA SER A 470 -13.83 -11.90 -14.91
C SER A 470 -13.64 -12.79 -13.69
N MET A 471 -14.66 -13.02 -12.86
CA MET A 471 -14.55 -13.85 -11.66
C MET A 471 -14.34 -15.34 -11.97
N TRP A 472 -14.96 -15.84 -13.05
CA TRP A 472 -14.76 -17.19 -13.59
C TRP A 472 -15.03 -17.21 -15.10
N PRO A 473 -14.52 -18.21 -15.84
CA PRO A 473 -14.78 -18.33 -17.28
C PRO A 473 -16.28 -18.47 -17.57
N GLY A 474 -16.78 -17.74 -18.57
CA GLY A 474 -18.19 -17.80 -18.98
C GLY A 474 -19.17 -17.01 -18.11
N GLN A 475 -18.72 -16.35 -17.03
CA GLN A 475 -19.58 -15.57 -16.12
C GLN A 475 -20.55 -14.62 -16.84
N ARG A 476 -20.10 -13.95 -17.91
CA ARG A 476 -20.92 -12.99 -18.66
C ARG A 476 -22.15 -13.60 -19.34
N LEU A 477 -22.13 -14.89 -19.64
CA LEU A 477 -23.29 -15.60 -20.17
C LEU A 477 -24.37 -15.86 -19.11
N GLU A 478 -23.94 -15.95 -17.85
CA GLU A 478 -24.78 -16.31 -16.70
C GLU A 478 -25.32 -15.07 -15.96
N THR A 479 -24.78 -13.89 -16.28
CA THR A 479 -25.07 -12.64 -15.59
C THR A 479 -26.28 -11.93 -16.20
N SER A 480 -27.16 -11.36 -15.37
CA SER A 480 -28.33 -10.61 -15.86
C SER A 480 -27.91 -9.43 -16.74
N PRO A 481 -28.62 -9.16 -17.86
CA PRO A 481 -28.37 -7.99 -18.69
C PRO A 481 -28.57 -6.65 -17.94
N ASP A 482 -29.26 -6.65 -16.79
CA ASP A 482 -29.42 -5.45 -15.96
C ASP A 482 -28.07 -4.82 -15.56
N TYR A 483 -27.05 -5.67 -15.36
CA TYR A 483 -25.70 -5.24 -14.99
C TYR A 483 -24.90 -4.63 -16.16
N ASP A 484 -25.35 -4.77 -17.41
CA ASP A 484 -24.69 -4.14 -18.56
C ASP A 484 -24.69 -2.61 -18.44
N THR A 485 -25.72 -2.04 -17.81
CA THR A 485 -25.78 -0.60 -17.54
C THR A 485 -24.68 -0.15 -16.58
N GLU A 486 -24.46 -0.90 -15.49
CA GLU A 486 -23.42 -0.63 -14.50
C GLU A 486 -22.02 -0.76 -15.12
N ILE A 487 -21.80 -1.82 -15.91
CA ILE A 487 -20.54 -2.05 -16.64
C ILE A 487 -20.28 -0.92 -17.64
N ALA A 488 -21.29 -0.51 -18.42
CA ALA A 488 -21.17 0.57 -19.39
C ALA A 488 -20.87 1.92 -18.71
N VAL A 489 -21.51 2.23 -17.59
CA VAL A 489 -21.23 3.45 -16.82
C VAL A 489 -19.79 3.43 -16.28
N ALA A 490 -19.36 2.33 -15.68
CA ALA A 490 -18.00 2.18 -15.15
C ALA A 490 -16.94 2.33 -16.25
N SER A 491 -17.14 1.65 -17.39
CA SER A 491 -16.24 1.71 -18.56
C SER A 491 -16.12 3.13 -19.11
N ASN A 492 -17.26 3.80 -19.34
CA ASN A 492 -17.29 5.18 -19.82
C ASN A 492 -16.55 6.15 -18.89
N GLN A 493 -16.73 6.01 -17.57
CA GLN A 493 -16.08 6.88 -16.60
C GLN A 493 -14.56 6.67 -16.56
N ILE A 494 -14.08 5.41 -16.64
CA ILE A 494 -12.64 5.12 -16.75
C ILE A 494 -12.05 5.79 -17.99
N LEU A 495 -12.68 5.61 -19.16
CA LEU A 495 -12.18 6.18 -20.41
C LEU A 495 -12.18 7.72 -20.38
N GLN A 496 -13.18 8.35 -19.75
CA GLN A 496 -13.22 9.80 -19.54
C GLN A 496 -12.08 10.29 -18.64
N MET A 497 -11.82 9.59 -17.53
CA MET A 497 -10.72 9.93 -16.62
C MET A 497 -9.36 9.79 -17.33
N ALA A 498 -9.16 8.72 -18.10
CA ALA A 498 -7.94 8.52 -18.87
C ALA A 498 -7.74 9.58 -19.98
N ARG A 499 -8.82 9.98 -20.67
CA ARG A 499 -8.79 11.11 -21.62
C ARG A 499 -8.46 12.44 -20.96
N LYS A 500 -8.97 12.68 -19.75
CA LYS A 500 -8.62 13.89 -18.98
C LYS A 500 -7.13 13.89 -18.63
N ALA A 501 -6.61 12.76 -18.13
CA ALA A 501 -5.19 12.61 -17.85
C ALA A 501 -4.33 12.80 -19.11
N GLN A 502 -4.79 12.29 -20.26
CA GLN A 502 -4.18 12.55 -21.58
C GLN A 502 -4.12 14.05 -21.91
N SER A 503 -5.22 14.78 -21.73
CA SER A 503 -5.26 16.22 -22.03
C SER A 503 -4.40 17.06 -21.10
N GLU A 504 -4.11 16.55 -19.91
CA GLU A 504 -3.25 17.17 -18.89
C GLU A 504 -1.80 16.68 -18.97
N ASP A 505 -1.43 15.89 -19.99
CA ASP A 505 -0.10 15.29 -20.20
C ASP A 505 0.41 14.42 -19.02
N ARG A 506 -0.52 13.80 -18.28
CA ARG A 506 -0.23 12.98 -17.09
C ARG A 506 0.03 11.50 -17.41
N TRP A 507 0.84 11.23 -18.42
CA TRP A 507 1.14 9.85 -18.87
C TRP A 507 1.96 9.02 -17.88
N HIS A 508 2.51 9.67 -16.85
CA HIS A 508 3.18 9.00 -15.73
C HIS A 508 2.18 8.32 -14.77
N CYS A 509 0.88 8.60 -14.84
CA CYS A 509 -0.16 7.94 -14.04
C CYS A 509 -0.43 6.49 -14.48
N ARG A 510 0.52 5.60 -14.19
CA ARG A 510 0.52 4.19 -14.60
C ARG A 510 -0.63 3.35 -14.07
N TYR A 511 -1.19 3.77 -12.94
CA TYR A 511 -2.36 3.12 -12.36
C TYR A 511 -3.60 3.13 -13.28
N LEU A 512 -3.62 3.96 -14.34
CA LEU A 512 -4.70 4.00 -15.32
C LEU A 512 -4.67 2.85 -16.34
N VAL A 513 -3.54 2.16 -16.51
CA VAL A 513 -3.39 1.19 -17.60
C VAL A 513 -4.33 -0.01 -17.43
N PHE A 514 -4.38 -0.61 -16.22
CA PHE A 514 -5.28 -1.73 -15.95
C PHE A 514 -6.77 -1.36 -16.05
N PRO A 515 -7.26 -0.25 -15.43
CA PRO A 515 -8.62 0.21 -15.62
C PRO A 515 -8.99 0.42 -17.09
N VAL A 516 -8.13 1.08 -17.88
CA VAL A 516 -8.39 1.31 -19.32
C VAL A 516 -8.43 -0.01 -20.09
N PHE A 517 -7.56 -0.97 -19.75
CA PHE A 517 -7.62 -2.32 -20.31
C PHE A 517 -8.98 -2.96 -20.01
N MET A 518 -9.44 -2.95 -18.76
CA MET A 518 -10.74 -3.52 -18.37
C MET A 518 -11.92 -2.84 -19.07
N ALA A 519 -11.92 -1.51 -19.14
CA ALA A 519 -12.92 -0.74 -19.89
C ALA A 519 -12.92 -1.11 -21.38
N GLY A 520 -11.73 -1.31 -21.95
CA GLY A 520 -11.52 -1.78 -23.32
C GLY A 520 -12.09 -3.18 -23.55
N VAL A 521 -11.84 -4.14 -22.66
CA VAL A 521 -12.30 -5.53 -22.77
C VAL A 521 -13.82 -5.63 -22.87
N VAL A 522 -14.54 -4.81 -22.09
CA VAL A 522 -16.02 -4.82 -22.04
C VAL A 522 -16.69 -3.87 -23.04
N SER A 523 -15.91 -3.09 -23.78
CA SER A 523 -16.46 -2.15 -24.77
C SER A 523 -17.14 -2.90 -25.91
N THR A 524 -18.39 -2.56 -26.17
CA THR A 524 -19.19 -3.12 -27.28
C THR A 524 -19.12 -2.26 -28.55
N ASP A 525 -18.81 -0.97 -28.40
CA ASP A 525 -18.63 -0.04 -29.52
C ASP A 525 -17.18 -0.02 -30.04
N GLY A 526 -17.03 -0.04 -31.36
CA GLY A 526 -15.74 0.00 -32.04
C GLY A 526 -14.94 1.26 -31.74
N ALA A 527 -15.59 2.42 -31.56
CA ALA A 527 -14.89 3.66 -31.25
C ALA A 527 -14.34 3.67 -29.82
N GLN A 528 -15.05 3.06 -28.85
CA GLN A 528 -14.55 2.88 -27.49
C GLN A 528 -13.37 1.89 -27.44
N ARG A 529 -13.43 0.80 -28.20
CA ARG A 529 -12.32 -0.16 -28.34
C ARG A 529 -11.05 0.50 -28.88
N MET A 530 -11.19 1.26 -29.96
CA MET A 530 -10.07 1.97 -30.57
C MET A 530 -9.46 2.99 -29.61
N GLN A 531 -10.32 3.73 -28.91
CA GLN A 531 -9.89 4.70 -27.92
C GLN A 531 -9.13 4.06 -26.74
N ALA A 532 -9.56 2.92 -26.22
CA ALA A 532 -8.82 2.21 -25.17
C ALA A 532 -7.41 1.84 -25.64
N LEU A 533 -7.28 1.31 -26.87
CA LEU A 533 -5.98 1.01 -27.47
C LEU A 533 -5.10 2.26 -27.64
N ASP A 534 -5.69 3.38 -28.09
CA ASP A 534 -4.96 4.63 -28.29
C ASP A 534 -4.49 5.26 -26.97
N LEU A 535 -5.31 5.17 -25.91
CA LEU A 535 -4.93 5.62 -24.57
C LEU A 535 -3.76 4.79 -24.01
N ILE A 536 -3.81 3.46 -24.13
CA ILE A 536 -2.70 2.59 -23.70
C ILE A 536 -1.45 2.84 -24.54
N ARG A 537 -1.60 3.03 -25.87
CA ARG A 537 -0.49 3.39 -26.76
C ARG A 537 0.15 4.72 -26.39
N ALA A 538 -0.64 5.71 -25.95
CA ALA A 538 -0.10 6.99 -25.54
C ALA A 538 0.75 6.85 -24.27
N MET A 539 0.30 6.03 -23.31
CA MET A 539 1.07 5.68 -22.12
C MET A 539 2.35 4.89 -22.45
N GLU A 540 2.36 4.05 -23.49
CA GLU A 540 3.53 3.24 -23.91
C GLU A 540 4.81 4.08 -24.10
N LYS A 541 4.68 5.31 -24.63
CA LYS A 541 5.81 6.17 -25.03
C LYS A 541 6.78 6.50 -23.89
N THR A 542 6.29 6.50 -22.66
CA THR A 542 7.08 6.86 -21.48
C THR A 542 7.37 5.65 -20.59
N SER A 543 7.00 4.42 -20.98
CA SER A 543 7.07 3.23 -20.09
C SER A 543 8.52 2.90 -19.69
N ILE A 544 8.69 2.32 -18.49
CA ILE A 544 10.00 1.81 -18.03
C ILE A 544 10.36 0.56 -18.84
N GLY A 545 9.37 -0.27 -19.15
CA GLY A 545 9.55 -1.55 -19.82
C GLY A 545 8.61 -1.76 -20.99
N ARG A 546 8.42 -3.05 -21.30
CA ARG A 546 7.55 -3.49 -22.41
C ARG A 546 6.11 -3.77 -21.96
N ASN A 547 5.81 -3.79 -20.66
CA ASN A 547 4.52 -4.28 -20.19
C ASN A 547 3.33 -3.48 -20.71
N THR A 548 3.41 -2.15 -20.78
CA THR A 548 2.33 -1.36 -21.40
C THR A 548 2.12 -1.73 -22.87
N THR A 549 3.19 -2.08 -23.59
CA THR A 549 3.11 -2.60 -24.97
C THR A 549 2.43 -3.97 -25.01
N VAL A 550 2.80 -4.87 -24.09
CA VAL A 550 2.22 -6.22 -23.98
C VAL A 550 0.74 -6.12 -23.61
N THR A 551 0.35 -5.26 -22.67
CA THR A 551 -1.04 -4.96 -22.32
C THR A 551 -1.84 -4.50 -23.53
N ARG A 552 -1.29 -3.60 -24.35
CA ARG A 552 -1.96 -3.16 -25.59
C ARG A 552 -2.12 -4.31 -26.59
N LYS A 553 -1.09 -5.15 -26.75
CA LYS A 553 -1.15 -6.34 -27.61
C LYS A 553 -2.17 -7.36 -27.10
N ALA A 554 -2.26 -7.55 -25.78
CA ALA A 554 -3.26 -8.38 -25.13
C ALA A 554 -4.68 -7.87 -25.42
N LEU A 555 -4.92 -6.57 -25.29
CA LEU A 555 -6.22 -6.00 -25.61
C LEU A 555 -6.58 -6.18 -27.08
N ALA A 556 -5.64 -5.97 -27.99
CA ALA A 556 -5.84 -6.21 -29.43
C ALA A 556 -6.17 -7.69 -29.72
N ALA A 557 -5.45 -8.61 -29.09
CA ALA A 557 -5.71 -10.05 -29.20
C ALA A 557 -7.11 -10.43 -28.68
N VAL A 558 -7.56 -9.83 -27.58
CA VAL A 558 -8.93 -10.02 -27.07
C VAL A 558 -9.95 -9.57 -28.10
N TYR A 559 -9.74 -8.43 -28.78
CA TYR A 559 -10.64 -7.96 -29.82
C TYR A 559 -10.69 -8.89 -31.03
N GLU A 560 -9.56 -9.44 -31.45
CA GLU A 560 -9.50 -10.46 -32.50
C GLU A 560 -10.32 -11.69 -32.10
N SER A 561 -10.08 -12.25 -30.91
CA SER A 561 -10.82 -13.42 -30.41
C SER A 561 -12.32 -13.15 -30.26
N GLN A 562 -12.71 -11.97 -29.76
CA GLN A 562 -14.11 -11.56 -29.66
C GLN A 562 -14.77 -11.45 -31.03
N ASN A 563 -14.09 -10.88 -32.02
CA ASN A 563 -14.60 -10.76 -33.38
C ASN A 563 -14.74 -12.14 -34.05
N GLU A 564 -13.72 -12.99 -33.93
CA GLU A 564 -13.77 -14.36 -34.46
C GLU A 564 -14.90 -15.18 -33.83
N ARG A 565 -15.08 -15.10 -32.50
CA ARG A 565 -16.20 -15.74 -31.81
C ARG A 565 -17.54 -15.22 -32.31
N PHE A 566 -17.71 -13.90 -32.38
CA PHE A 566 -18.94 -13.29 -32.88
C PHE A 566 -19.29 -13.76 -34.30
N MET A 567 -18.31 -13.82 -35.19
CA MET A 567 -18.52 -14.28 -36.57
C MET A 567 -18.89 -15.77 -36.66
N ASN A 568 -18.40 -16.59 -35.72
CA ASN A 568 -18.64 -18.04 -35.72
C ASN A 568 -19.92 -18.46 -35.00
N THR A 569 -20.29 -17.80 -33.90
CA THR A 569 -21.39 -18.23 -33.00
C THR A 569 -22.49 -17.18 -32.86
N GLY A 570 -22.30 -15.96 -33.37
CA GLY A 570 -23.22 -14.84 -33.17
C GLY A 570 -23.10 -14.16 -31.80
N GLN A 571 -22.18 -14.62 -30.93
CA GLN A 571 -21.90 -14.01 -29.62
C GLN A 571 -20.40 -13.98 -29.31
N SER A 572 -20.00 -13.08 -28.41
CA SER A 572 -18.60 -12.97 -27.96
C SER A 572 -18.44 -12.82 -26.44
N LEU A 573 -19.52 -12.96 -25.68
CA LEU A 573 -19.53 -12.78 -24.22
C LEU A 573 -18.81 -13.92 -23.49
N ASP A 574 -18.60 -15.05 -24.16
CA ASP A 574 -17.88 -16.21 -23.66
C ASP A 574 -16.35 -16.09 -23.74
N VAL A 575 -15.83 -15.04 -24.38
CA VAL A 575 -14.39 -14.82 -24.50
C VAL A 575 -13.80 -14.37 -23.17
N ASP A 576 -13.05 -15.25 -22.54
CA ASP A 576 -12.25 -14.94 -21.37
C ASP A 576 -10.90 -14.35 -21.79
N TRP A 577 -10.68 -13.08 -21.44
CA TRP A 577 -9.46 -12.37 -21.81
C TRP A 577 -8.20 -12.96 -21.15
N MET A 578 -8.31 -13.51 -19.94
CA MET A 578 -7.18 -14.17 -19.26
C MET A 578 -6.76 -15.44 -20.03
N GLN A 579 -7.74 -16.20 -20.54
CA GLN A 579 -7.48 -17.36 -21.38
C GLN A 579 -6.81 -16.95 -22.69
N VAL A 580 -7.32 -15.90 -23.36
CA VAL A 580 -6.71 -15.39 -24.61
C VAL A 580 -5.25 -14.96 -24.38
N MET A 581 -4.95 -14.32 -23.26
CA MET A 581 -3.58 -13.94 -22.90
C MET A 581 -2.69 -15.16 -22.68
N ALA A 582 -3.17 -16.17 -21.95
CA ALA A 582 -2.44 -17.42 -21.72
C ALA A 582 -2.17 -18.18 -23.04
N GLU A 583 -3.18 -18.32 -23.91
CA GLU A 583 -3.07 -19.01 -25.19
C GLU A 583 -2.09 -18.33 -26.15
N ARG A 584 -1.97 -16.99 -26.07
CA ARG A 584 -1.05 -16.21 -26.90
C ARG A 584 0.29 -15.89 -26.22
N ASN A 585 0.55 -16.47 -25.05
CA ASN A 585 1.76 -16.24 -24.24
C ASN A 585 2.01 -14.75 -23.94
N LEU A 586 0.95 -13.96 -23.72
CA LEU A 586 1.02 -12.54 -23.39
C LEU A 586 1.00 -12.36 -21.87
N LEU A 587 2.17 -12.52 -21.24
CA LEU A 587 2.31 -12.42 -19.78
C LEU A 587 2.45 -10.94 -19.37
N VAL A 588 1.49 -10.45 -18.57
CA VAL A 588 1.53 -9.11 -17.98
C VAL A 588 1.60 -9.25 -16.47
N VAL A 589 2.76 -9.03 -15.87
CA VAL A 589 2.92 -9.10 -14.40
C VAL A 589 2.45 -7.80 -13.75
N ASN A 590 2.74 -6.67 -14.38
CA ASN A 590 2.22 -5.37 -13.97
C ASN A 590 1.76 -4.62 -15.21
N PHE A 591 0.58 -4.00 -15.18
CA PHE A 591 0.02 -3.35 -16.36
C PHE A 591 0.73 -2.03 -16.70
N GLY A 592 1.33 -1.36 -15.71
CA GLY A 592 1.84 0.00 -15.82
C GLY A 592 3.37 0.17 -15.73
N VAL A 593 4.10 -0.79 -15.16
CA VAL A 593 5.57 -0.73 -14.97
C VAL A 593 6.34 -1.26 -16.16
#